data_AF-A0A7M5VCX4-F1
#
_entry.id   AF-A0A7M5VCX4-F1
#
_cell.length_a   1.000
_cell.length_b   1.000
_cell.length_c   1.000
_cell.angle_alpha   90.00
_cell.angle_beta   90.00
_cell.angle_gamma   90.00
#
_symmetry.space_group_name_H-M   'P 1'
#
loop_
_entity.id
_entity.type
_entity.pdbx_description
1 polymer ?
#
loop_
_entity_poly.entity_id
_entity_poly.type
_entity_poly.pdbx_seq_one_letter_code
_entity_poly.pdbx_strand_id
1 'polypeptide(L)'
;LIPFKSVPPAFFAKNNKSSLDNSNFVQDAIKSLLSKGCISEVSDIPKCCNPLTVAERDSKLRLVLDLRHVNQFVDNQKFKYEDLKTFAELFDQDDFFITFDLTSGYHHVDIHP
;
A
#
# COMPACT_ATOMS: atom_id res chain seq x y z
N LEU A 1 -6.70 -11.95 9.47
CA LEU A 1 -7.84 -11.00 9.43
C LEU A 1 -7.30 -9.59 9.67
N ILE A 2 -7.76 -8.56 8.95
CA ILE A 2 -7.39 -7.18 9.25
C ILE A 2 -7.95 -6.82 10.64
N PRO A 3 -7.14 -6.29 11.58
CA PRO A 3 -7.58 -6.02 12.93
C PRO A 3 -8.44 -4.74 12.95
N PHE A 4 -9.73 -4.84 12.66
CA PHE A 4 -10.64 -3.70 12.75
C PHE A 4 -11.12 -3.48 14.19
N LYS A 5 -11.05 -2.24 14.69
CA LYS A 5 -11.70 -1.83 15.95
C LYS A 5 -13.22 -1.93 15.88
N SER A 6 -13.75 -1.65 14.69
CA SER A 6 -15.16 -1.78 14.34
C SER A 6 -15.28 -1.97 12.84
N VAL A 7 -16.32 -2.65 12.36
CA VAL A 7 -16.52 -2.84 10.92
C VAL A 7 -16.73 -1.47 10.25
N PRO A 8 -15.95 -1.11 9.21
CA PRO A 8 -16.12 0.17 8.53
C PRO A 8 -17.55 0.27 7.94
N PRO A 9 -18.21 1.44 8.03
CA PRO A 9 -19.43 1.71 7.29
C PRO A 9 -19.19 1.56 5.78
N ALA A 10 -20.25 1.22 5.05
CA ALA A 10 -20.17 1.13 3.60
C ALA A 10 -19.76 2.48 3.00
N PHE A 11 -18.86 2.46 2.03
CA PHE A 11 -18.27 3.67 1.46
C PHE A 11 -18.03 3.52 -0.03
N PHE A 12 -18.47 4.52 -0.78
CA PHE A 12 -18.35 4.54 -2.23
C PHE A 12 -17.93 5.92 -2.66
N ALA A 13 -16.75 6.02 -3.27
CA ALA A 13 -16.25 7.26 -3.82
C ALA A 13 -15.82 7.08 -5.27
N LYS A 14 -16.01 8.13 -6.06
CA LYS A 14 -15.48 8.21 -7.43
C LYS A 14 -13.98 8.44 -7.37
N ASN A 15 -13.25 7.94 -8.36
CA ASN A 15 -11.82 8.20 -8.51
C ASN A 15 -11.51 9.70 -8.50
N ASN A 16 -10.39 10.05 -7.89
CA ASN A 16 -9.94 11.43 -7.79
C ASN A 16 -9.51 11.94 -9.18
N LYS A 17 -9.57 13.28 -9.37
CA LYS A 17 -9.28 13.92 -10.66
C LYS A 17 -7.94 13.47 -11.26
N SER A 18 -6.88 13.37 -10.46
CA SER A 18 -5.56 12.90 -10.91
C SER A 18 -5.60 11.52 -11.59
N SER A 19 -6.46 10.61 -11.11
CA SER A 19 -6.62 9.28 -11.69
C SER A 19 -7.39 9.31 -13.00
N LEU A 20 -8.35 10.23 -13.14
CA LEU A 20 -9.10 10.42 -14.37
C LEU A 20 -8.21 11.05 -15.46
N ASP A 21 -7.40 12.04 -15.08
CA ASP A 21 -6.48 12.74 -15.96
C ASP A 21 -5.34 11.82 -16.47
N ASN A 22 -5.02 10.75 -15.74
CA ASN A 22 -3.96 9.79 -16.05
C ASN A 22 -4.49 8.38 -16.36
N SER A 23 -5.65 8.28 -17.04
CA SER A 23 -6.37 7.03 -17.27
C SER A 23 -5.53 5.90 -17.90
N ASN A 24 -4.68 6.20 -18.88
CA ASN A 24 -3.80 5.21 -19.51
C ASN A 24 -2.86 4.56 -18.50
N PHE A 25 -2.19 5.37 -17.68
CA PHE A 25 -1.30 4.88 -16.62
C PHE A 25 -2.06 4.01 -15.62
N VAL A 26 -3.28 4.43 -15.23
CA VAL A 26 -4.11 3.66 -14.29
C VAL A 26 -4.47 2.29 -14.86
N GLN A 27 -4.87 2.23 -16.14
CA GLN A 27 -5.19 0.97 -16.81
C GLN A 27 -3.99 0.03 -16.87
N ASP A 28 -2.81 0.54 -17.22
CA ASP A 28 -1.59 -0.26 -17.29
C ASP A 28 -1.13 -0.74 -15.92
N ALA A 29 -1.26 0.10 -14.89
CA ALA A 29 -0.97 -0.28 -13.51
C ALA A 29 -1.91 -1.38 -13.01
N ILE A 30 -3.22 -1.28 -13.28
CA ILE A 30 -4.21 -2.31 -12.94
C ILE A 30 -3.89 -3.63 -13.64
N LYS A 31 -3.61 -3.61 -14.96
CA LYS A 31 -3.20 -4.81 -15.72
C LYS A 31 -1.95 -5.45 -15.13
N SER A 32 -0.96 -4.65 -14.74
CA SER A 32 0.27 -5.15 -14.12
C SER A 32 0.01 -5.78 -12.74
N LEU A 33 -0.89 -5.21 -11.94
CA LEU A 33 -1.26 -5.78 -10.64
C LEU A 33 -2.04 -7.09 -10.80
N LEU A 34 -2.95 -7.16 -11.77
CA LEU A 34 -3.68 -8.40 -12.10
C LEU A 34 -2.72 -9.50 -12.57
N SER A 35 -1.78 -9.20 -13.47
CA SER A 35 -0.84 -10.21 -13.97
C SER A 35 0.13 -10.74 -12.90
N LYS A 36 0.40 -9.92 -11.87
CA LYS A 36 1.18 -10.32 -10.69
C LYS A 36 0.35 -11.03 -9.63
N GLY A 37 -0.97 -11.12 -9.77
CA GLY A 37 -1.87 -11.67 -8.76
C GLY A 37 -2.02 -10.81 -7.51
N CYS A 38 -1.61 -9.54 -7.53
CA CYS A 38 -1.71 -8.64 -6.37
C CYS A 38 -3.14 -8.15 -6.12
N ILE A 39 -3.99 -8.20 -7.15
CA ILE A 39 -5.42 -7.87 -7.08
C ILE A 39 -6.21 -8.89 -7.89
N SER A 40 -7.50 -8.99 -7.63
CA SER A 40 -8.44 -9.84 -8.36
C SER A 40 -9.72 -9.08 -8.69
N GLU A 41 -10.41 -9.50 -9.74
CA GLU A 41 -11.76 -9.04 -10.03
C GLU A 41 -12.76 -9.69 -9.08
N VAL A 42 -13.84 -8.98 -8.76
CA VAL A 42 -14.92 -9.45 -7.88
C VAL A 42 -16.27 -9.29 -8.59
N SER A 43 -17.17 -10.26 -8.40
CA SER A 43 -18.52 -10.25 -8.97
C SER A 43 -19.44 -9.26 -8.26
N ASP A 44 -19.31 -9.19 -6.94
CA ASP A 44 -20.16 -8.40 -6.07
C ASP A 44 -19.50 -7.10 -5.70
N ILE A 45 -20.30 -6.03 -5.62
CA ILE A 45 -19.82 -4.72 -5.23
C ILE A 45 -19.30 -4.79 -3.78
N PRO A 46 -18.01 -4.48 -3.52
CA PRO A 46 -17.47 -4.48 -2.16
C PRO A 46 -18.18 -3.49 -1.25
N LYS A 47 -18.18 -3.76 0.06
CA LYS A 47 -18.71 -2.83 1.07
C LYS A 47 -18.03 -1.45 1.02
N CYS A 48 -16.73 -1.44 0.69
CA CYS A 48 -15.95 -0.22 0.54
C CYS A 48 -15.31 -0.19 -0.86
N CYS A 49 -15.70 0.77 -1.69
CA CYS A 49 -15.07 1.11 -2.95
C CYS A 49 -14.33 2.44 -2.79
N ASN A 50 -13.03 2.33 -2.51
CA ASN A 50 -12.16 3.46 -2.27
C ASN A 50 -11.65 4.07 -3.59
N PRO A 51 -11.43 5.39 -3.65
CA PRO A 51 -11.06 6.03 -4.89
C PRO A 51 -9.59 5.80 -5.22
N LEU A 52 -9.28 5.68 -6.51
CA LEU A 52 -7.93 5.69 -7.01
C LEU A 52 -7.43 7.13 -7.17
N THR A 53 -6.14 7.30 -6.88
CA THR A 53 -5.37 8.54 -7.03
C THR A 53 -4.09 8.21 -7.79
N VAL A 54 -3.59 9.17 -8.57
CA VAL A 54 -2.27 9.08 -9.19
C VAL A 54 -1.43 10.17 -8.57
N ALA A 55 -0.36 9.76 -7.89
CA ALA A 55 0.62 10.68 -7.32
C ALA A 55 1.85 10.74 -8.23
N GLU A 56 2.42 11.93 -8.39
CA GLU A 56 3.65 12.13 -9.15
C GLU A 56 4.75 12.62 -8.21
N ARG A 57 5.92 11.98 -8.28
CA ARG A 57 7.14 12.46 -7.61
C ARG A 57 8.34 12.10 -8.47
N ASP A 58 9.21 13.07 -8.71
CA ASP A 58 10.41 12.94 -9.55
C ASP A 58 10.08 12.37 -10.94
N SER A 59 9.01 12.90 -11.56
CA SER A 59 8.46 12.46 -12.86
C SER A 59 8.02 10.99 -12.92
N LYS A 60 7.89 10.33 -11.76
CA LYS A 60 7.37 8.95 -11.66
C LYS A 60 5.96 8.97 -11.09
N LEU A 61 5.03 8.47 -11.90
CA LEU A 61 3.65 8.24 -11.50
C LEU A 61 3.54 7.02 -10.59
N ARG A 62 2.66 7.10 -9.59
CA ARG A 62 2.33 6.01 -8.66
C ARG A 62 0.83 5.90 -8.53
N LEU A 63 0.31 4.69 -8.71
CA LEU A 63 -1.09 4.38 -8.42
C LEU A 63 -1.26 4.27 -6.89
N VAL A 64 -2.24 4.98 -6.34
CA VAL A 64 -2.53 5.01 -4.91
C VAL A 64 -4.00 4.69 -4.69
N LEU A 65 -4.28 3.69 -3.87
CA LEU A 65 -5.61 3.43 -3.34
C LEU A 65 -5.81 4.28 -2.08
N ASP A 66 -6.78 5.17 -2.09
CA ASP A 66 -7.04 6.07 -0.97
C ASP A 66 -7.79 5.35 0.16
N LEU A 67 -7.04 4.86 1.15
CA LEU A 67 -7.56 4.11 2.29
C LEU A 67 -7.95 4.97 3.50
N ARG A 68 -8.03 6.31 3.37
CA ARG A 68 -8.30 7.20 4.50
C ARG A 68 -9.57 6.86 5.27
N HIS A 69 -10.64 6.43 4.59
CA HIS A 69 -11.88 5.99 5.25
C HIS A 69 -11.67 4.71 6.06
N VAL A 70 -11.14 3.66 5.42
CA VAL A 70 -10.96 2.33 6.05
C VAL A 70 -9.98 2.40 7.23
N ASN A 71 -8.90 3.18 7.09
CA ASN A 71 -7.86 3.32 8.11
C ASN A 71 -8.36 3.92 9.42
N GLN A 72 -9.49 4.65 9.44
CA GLN A 72 -10.09 5.17 10.69
C GLN A 72 -10.59 4.06 11.60
N PHE A 73 -10.89 2.89 11.03
CA PHE A 73 -11.48 1.75 11.73
C PHE A 73 -10.48 0.64 12.01
N VAL A 74 -9.25 0.75 11.50
CA VAL A 74 -8.17 -0.23 11.74
C VAL A 74 -7.56 0.00 13.12
N ASP A 75 -7.33 -1.09 13.85
CA ASP A 75 -6.56 -1.10 15.08
C ASP A 75 -5.07 -1.11 14.77
N ASN A 76 -4.43 0.03 15.00
CA ASN A 76 -3.00 0.18 14.83
C ASN A 76 -2.29 -0.43 16.03
N GLN A 77 -1.87 -1.68 15.90
CA GLN A 77 -0.97 -2.32 16.85
C GLN A 77 0.37 -1.60 16.81
N LYS A 78 0.72 -0.93 17.92
CA LYS A 78 2.00 -0.26 18.03
C LYS A 78 3.10 -1.32 18.15
N PHE A 79 3.90 -1.43 17.12
CA PHE A 79 5.13 -2.21 17.14
C PHE A 79 6.32 -1.26 17.22
N LYS A 80 7.27 -1.52 18.11
CA LYS A 80 8.49 -0.73 18.25
C LYS A 80 9.66 -1.57 17.78
N TYR A 81 10.39 -1.08 16.77
CA TYR A 81 11.66 -1.64 16.35
C TYR A 81 12.78 -1.23 17.32
N GLU A 82 13.88 -1.97 17.27
CA GLU A 82 15.15 -1.56 17.85
C GLU A 82 15.54 -0.17 17.33
N ASP A 83 16.18 0.64 18.17
CA ASP A 83 16.61 1.97 17.75
C ASP A 83 18.00 1.92 17.09
N LEU A 84 18.35 2.99 16.37
CA LEU A 84 19.63 3.09 15.68
C LEU A 84 20.82 2.99 16.63
N LYS A 85 20.65 3.31 17.92
CA LYS A 85 21.71 3.20 18.91
C LYS A 85 21.99 1.73 19.22
N THR A 86 20.93 0.94 19.45
CA THR A 86 21.02 -0.52 19.61
C THR A 86 21.66 -1.15 18.38
N PHE A 87 21.30 -0.68 17.19
CA PHE A 87 21.90 -1.15 15.94
C PHE A 87 23.38 -0.78 15.84
N ALA A 88 23.77 0.44 16.22
CA ALA A 88 25.16 0.90 16.18
C ALA A 88 26.10 0.12 17.11
N GLU A 89 25.59 -0.42 18.23
CA GLU A 89 26.36 -1.27 19.14
C GLU A 89 26.73 -2.64 18.54
N LEU A 90 26.17 -3.00 17.36
CA LEU A 90 26.45 -4.26 16.66
C LEU A 90 27.63 -4.18 15.69
N PHE A 91 28.21 -3.00 15.46
CA PHE A 91 29.23 -2.77 14.43
C PHE A 91 30.47 -2.13 15.01
N ASP A 92 31.62 -2.42 14.40
CA ASP A 92 32.90 -1.83 14.74
C ASP A 92 33.27 -0.70 13.77
N GLN A 93 34.24 0.11 14.18
CA GLN A 93 34.82 1.10 13.30
C GLN A 93 35.43 0.41 12.06
N ASP A 94 35.20 1.01 10.89
CA ASP A 94 35.66 0.54 9.58
C ASP A 94 34.94 -0.69 9.01
N ASP A 95 33.77 -1.04 9.56
CA ASP A 95 32.86 -2.01 8.96
C ASP A 95 32.32 -1.56 7.60
N PHE A 96 32.19 -2.52 6.68
CA PHE A 96 31.59 -2.30 5.36
C PHE A 96 30.11 -2.68 5.37
N PHE A 97 29.28 -1.81 4.81
CA PHE A 97 27.83 -2.01 4.73
C PHE A 97 27.38 -2.17 3.28
N ILE A 98 26.36 -3.00 3.10
CA ILE A 98 25.61 -3.12 1.85
C ILE A 98 24.12 -2.96 2.16
N THR A 99 23.40 -2.34 1.23
CA THR A 99 21.96 -2.18 1.32
C THR A 99 21.29 -2.87 0.15
N PHE A 100 20.19 -3.57 0.44
CA PHE A 100 19.34 -4.19 -0.58
C PHE A 100 17.92 -3.67 -0.41
N ASP A 101 17.33 -3.19 -1.50
CA ASP A 101 15.93 -2.78 -1.53
C ASP A 101 15.08 -3.93 -2.08
N LEU A 102 14.11 -4.40 -1.28
CA LEU A 102 13.14 -5.39 -1.73
C LEU A 102 12.07 -4.68 -2.57
N THR A 103 12.21 -4.80 -3.88
CA THR A 103 11.24 -4.24 -4.82
C THR A 103 9.85 -4.81 -4.55
N SER A 104 8.85 -3.93 -4.44
CA SER A 104 7.46 -4.33 -4.19
C SER A 104 7.27 -5.18 -2.93
N GLY A 105 8.04 -4.93 -1.86
CA GLY A 105 8.04 -5.76 -0.65
C GLY A 105 6.66 -6.09 -0.06
N TYR A 106 5.70 -5.16 -0.09
CA TYR A 106 4.33 -5.42 0.38
C TYR A 106 3.57 -6.46 -0.46
N HIS A 107 3.91 -6.62 -1.74
CA HIS A 107 3.26 -7.58 -2.63
C HIS A 107 3.74 -9.02 -2.40
N HIS A 108 4.77 -9.22 -1.57
CA HIS A 108 5.27 -10.55 -1.22
C HIS A 108 4.55 -11.15 0.00
N VAL A 109 3.68 -10.39 0.66
CA VAL A 109 2.96 -10.82 1.85
C VAL A 109 1.48 -10.97 1.51
N ASP A 110 0.95 -12.18 1.66
CA ASP A 110 -0.46 -12.46 1.42
C ASP A 110 -1.35 -11.76 2.45
N ILE A 111 -2.49 -11.27 1.97
CA ILE A 111 -3.55 -10.81 2.85
C ILE A 111 -4.33 -12.04 3.31
N HIS A 112 -4.41 -12.22 4.63
CA HIS A 112 -5.21 -13.31 5.19
C HIS A 112 -6.68 -13.18 4.77
N PRO A 113 -7.33 -14.28 4.31
CA PRO A 113 -8.70 -14.28 3.82
C PRO A 113 -9.74 -13.83 4.86
#